data_AF-X1QNF2-F1
#
_entry.id   AF-X1QNF2-F1
#
_cell.length_a   1.000
_cell.length_b   1.000
_cell.length_c   1.000
_cell.angle_alpha   90.00
_cell.angle_beta   90.00
_cell.angle_gamma   90.00
#
_symmetry.space_group_name_H-M   'P 1'
#
loop_
_entity.id
_entity.type
_entity.pdbx_description
1 polymer ?
#
loop_
_entity_poly.entity_id
_entity_poly.type
_entity_poly.pdbx_seq_one_letter_code
_entity_poly.pdbx_strand_id
1 'polypeptide(L)'
;RIRPCNVGEYTSIAIGTDGNPVISYFDKDSKNLKFTKCISGNCTSTSDWTTATVDSTNDVGSYTSIAIGTDGWPVVSYFDDTNDNLKVTKQ
;
A
#
# COMPACT_ATOMS: atom_id res chain seq x y z
N ARG A 1 -13.34 9.95 23.16
CA ARG A 1 -13.96 9.00 22.19
C ARG A 1 -12.84 8.50 21.29
N ILE A 2 -12.38 7.26 21.47
CA ILE A 2 -11.38 6.66 20.58
C ILE A 2 -12.11 6.42 19.25
N ARG A 3 -11.71 7.08 18.17
CA ARG A 3 -12.15 6.67 16.84
C ARG A 3 -11.36 5.40 16.52
N PRO A 4 -12.01 4.25 16.25
CA PRO A 4 -11.28 3.10 15.74
C PRO A 4 -10.62 3.55 14.42
N CYS A 5 -9.30 3.41 14.34
CA CYS A 5 -8.57 3.73 13.14
C CYS A 5 -8.81 2.61 12.12
N ASN A 6 -9.45 2.92 10.99
CA ASN A 6 -9.63 1.95 9.91
C ASN A 6 -8.47 2.08 8.93
N VAL A 7 -7.30 1.65 9.37
CA VAL A 7 -6.08 1.62 8.55
C VAL A 7 -5.76 0.17 8.20
N GLY A 8 -5.49 -0.10 6.92
CA GLY A 8 -5.08 -1.42 6.46
C GLY A 8 -6.16 -2.20 5.68
N GLU A 9 -7.28 -1.56 5.31
CA GLU A 9 -8.33 -2.21 4.51
C GLU A 9 -7.78 -2.64 3.14
N TYR A 10 -8.32 -3.75 2.61
CA TYR A 10 -7.94 -4.32 1.31
C TYR A 10 -6.44 -4.60 1.11
N THR A 11 -5.72 -4.90 2.19
CA THR A 11 -4.29 -5.20 2.16
C THR A 11 -3.90 -6.23 1.10
N SER A 12 -2.80 -5.95 0.39
CA SER A 12 -2.13 -6.88 -0.50
C SER A 12 -0.63 -6.88 -0.22
N ILE A 13 0.03 -8.04 -0.37
CA ILE A 13 1.45 -8.24 -0.06
C ILE A 13 2.16 -8.94 -1.22
N ALA A 14 3.40 -8.54 -1.46
CA ALA A 14 4.35 -9.26 -2.32
C ALA A 14 5.73 -9.28 -1.67
N ILE A 15 6.61 -10.16 -2.17
CA ILE A 15 8.01 -10.25 -1.73
C ILE A 15 8.89 -9.62 -2.79
N GLY A 16 9.61 -8.56 -2.42
CA GLY A 16 10.56 -7.88 -3.29
C GLY A 16 11.72 -8.78 -3.71
N THR A 17 12.46 -8.36 -4.73
CA THR A 17 13.66 -9.08 -5.20
C THR A 17 14.80 -9.11 -4.17
N ASP A 18 14.75 -8.21 -3.18
CA ASP A 18 15.62 -8.18 -2.01
C ASP A 18 15.17 -9.14 -0.88
N GLY A 19 14.08 -9.88 -1.09
CA GLY A 19 13.51 -10.79 -0.10
C GLY A 19 12.64 -10.11 0.95
N ASN A 20 12.48 -8.79 0.90
CA ASN A 20 11.70 -8.04 1.88
C ASN A 20 10.23 -7.92 1.46
N PRO A 21 9.27 -8.01 2.39
CA PRO A 21 7.87 -7.79 2.08
C PRO A 21 7.59 -6.33 1.71
N VAL A 22 6.72 -6.16 0.71
CA VAL A 22 6.08 -4.91 0.35
C VAL A 22 4.58 -5.07 0.45
N ILE A 23 3.89 -4.05 0.99
CA ILE A 23 2.47 -4.11 1.30
C ILE A 23 1.81 -2.85 0.75
N SER A 24 0.71 -3.00 0.04
CA SER A 24 -0.20 -1.91 -0.31
C SER A 24 -1.49 -2.04 0.48
N TYR A 25 -2.03 -0.93 0.97
CA TYR A 25 -3.26 -0.94 1.76
C TYR A 25 -4.02 0.38 1.66
N PHE A 26 -5.33 0.31 1.88
CA PHE A 26 -6.19 1.48 2.01
C PHE A 26 -6.18 1.98 3.46
N ASP A 27 -5.85 3.26 3.63
CA ASP A 27 -6.02 3.99 4.87
C ASP A 27 -7.34 4.77 4.77
N LYS A 28 -8.41 4.24 5.37
CA LYS A 28 -9.76 4.80 5.28
C LYS A 28 -9.94 6.09 6.07
N ASP A 29 -9.12 6.28 7.10
CA ASP A 29 -9.15 7.50 7.90
C ASP A 29 -8.66 8.68 7.07
N SER A 30 -7.58 8.47 6.30
CA SER A 30 -7.02 9.47 5.40
C SER A 30 -7.53 9.37 3.96
N LYS A 31 -8.28 8.32 3.62
CA LYS A 31 -8.82 7.97 2.29
C LYS A 31 -7.76 7.77 1.21
N ASN A 32 -6.61 7.27 1.63
CA ASN A 32 -5.42 7.22 0.78
C ASN A 32 -5.00 5.78 0.51
N LEU A 33 -4.40 5.58 -0.66
CA LEU A 33 -3.58 4.41 -0.91
C LEU A 33 -2.22 4.61 -0.25
N LYS A 34 -1.85 3.67 0.62
CA LYS A 34 -0.56 3.62 1.28
C LYS A 34 0.24 2.42 0.80
N PHE A 35 1.55 2.57 0.85
CA PHE A 35 2.53 1.55 0.55
C PHE A 35 3.51 1.48 1.71
N THR A 36 3.89 0.28 2.14
CA THR A 36 4.98 0.11 3.10
C THR A 36 5.90 -1.01 2.67
N LYS A 37 7.20 -0.80 2.88
CA LYS A 37 8.26 -1.75 2.57
C LYS A 37 9.08 -2.01 3.81
N CYS A 38 9.35 -3.28 4.09
CA CYS A 38 10.33 -3.65 5.10
C CYS A 38 11.74 -3.38 4.54
N ILE A 39 12.57 -2.72 5.34
CA ILE A 39 13.92 -2.29 4.96
C ILE A 39 15.02 -2.90 5.85
N SER A 40 14.65 -3.51 6.98
CA SER A 40 15.61 -4.13 7.90
C SER A 40 14.99 -5.20 8.79
N GLY A 41 15.85 -6.07 9.31
CA GLY A 41 15.44 -7.06 10.32
C GLY A 41 14.40 -8.04 9.83
N ASN A 42 13.56 -8.52 10.75
CA ASN A 42 12.48 -9.46 10.48
C ASN A 42 11.11 -8.76 10.39
N CYS A 43 11.11 -7.45 10.09
CA CYS A 43 9.89 -6.66 9.89
C CYS A 43 8.96 -6.64 11.12
N THR A 44 9.54 -6.70 12.32
CA THR A 44 8.82 -6.85 13.60
C THR A 44 8.63 -5.53 14.33
N SER A 45 9.53 -4.57 14.10
CA SER A 45 9.49 -3.25 14.72
C SER A 45 9.00 -2.21 13.73
N THR A 46 8.36 -1.15 14.19
CA THR A 46 7.91 -0.05 13.31
C THR A 46 9.06 0.60 12.55
N SER A 47 10.27 0.61 13.12
CA SER A 47 11.49 1.09 12.48
C SER A 47 11.99 0.21 11.33
N ASP A 48 11.53 -1.03 11.24
CA ASP A 48 11.87 -1.94 10.15
C ASP A 48 11.14 -1.57 8.85
N TRP A 49 10.16 -0.67 8.90
CA TRP A 49 9.28 -0.34 7.80
C TRP A 49 9.46 1.11 7.34
N THR A 50 9.41 1.32 6.03
CA THR A 50 9.27 2.64 5.41
C THR A 50 7.92 2.72 4.73
N THR A 51 7.10 3.70 5.11
CA THR A 51 5.73 3.89 4.58
C THR A 51 5.65 5.16 3.74
N ALA A 52 4.98 5.07 2.60
CA ALA A 52 4.71 6.17 1.69
C ALA A 52 3.21 6.27 1.38
N THR A 53 2.76 7.49 1.04
CA THR A 53 1.46 7.70 0.42
C THR A 53 1.63 7.58 -1.08
N VAL A 54 0.91 6.63 -1.68
CA VAL A 54 0.97 6.35 -3.12
C VAL A 54 0.10 7.33 -3.89
N ASP A 55 -1.12 7.52 -3.39
CA ASP A 55 -2.10 8.44 -3.94
C ASP A 55 -2.97 8.97 -2.80
N SER A 56 -3.21 10.28 -2.84
CA SER A 56 -4.04 11.01 -1.89
C SER A 56 -4.93 12.07 -2.56
N THR A 57 -5.19 11.90 -3.85
CA THR A 57 -5.93 12.90 -4.63
C THR A 57 -7.42 12.90 -4.33
N ASN A 58 -7.98 11.76 -3.92
CA ASN A 58 -9.42 11.50 -3.73
C ASN A 58 -9.62 10.34 -2.73
N ASP A 59 -10.83 9.77 -2.66
CA ASP A 59 -11.06 8.46 -2.03
C ASP A 59 -10.50 7.35 -2.93
N VAL A 60 -9.27 6.93 -2.65
CA VAL A 60 -8.49 6.03 -3.52
C VAL A 60 -7.82 4.94 -2.72
N GLY A 61 -7.73 3.75 -3.32
CA GLY A 61 -6.95 2.64 -2.77
C GLY A 61 -7.76 1.39 -2.44
N SER A 62 -9.09 1.43 -2.61
CA SER A 62 -9.93 0.24 -2.39
C SER A 62 -9.52 -0.91 -3.31
N TYR A 63 -9.68 -2.13 -2.82
CA TYR A 63 -9.37 -3.36 -3.54
C TYR A 63 -7.96 -3.40 -4.15
N THR A 64 -6.98 -2.82 -3.43
CA THR A 64 -5.60 -2.73 -3.93
C THR A 64 -4.99 -4.12 -4.14
N SER A 65 -4.14 -4.23 -5.16
CA SER A 65 -3.37 -5.42 -5.49
C SER A 65 -1.95 -5.01 -5.89
N ILE A 66 -0.97 -5.80 -5.45
CA ILE A 66 0.45 -5.53 -5.68
C ILE A 66 1.15 -6.73 -6.32
N ALA A 67 2.02 -6.45 -7.28
CA ALA A 67 2.93 -7.41 -7.88
C ALA A 67 4.33 -6.81 -8.03
N ILE A 68 5.36 -7.65 -8.13
CA ILE A 68 6.73 -7.19 -8.39
C ILE A 68 7.01 -7.33 -9.89
N GLY A 69 7.38 -6.21 -10.51
CA GLY A 69 7.82 -6.20 -11.90
C GLY A 69 9.15 -6.93 -12.09
N THR A 70 9.45 -7.33 -13.32
CA THR A 70 10.73 -7.99 -13.65
C THR A 70 11.96 -7.08 -13.45
N ASP A 71 11.74 -5.78 -13.33
CA ASP A 71 12.73 -4.77 -12.99
C ASP A 71 12.88 -4.53 -11.47
N GLY A 72 12.18 -5.32 -10.65
CA GLY A 72 12.24 -5.28 -9.19
C GLY A 72 11.35 -4.22 -8.53
N TRP A 73 10.61 -3.42 -9.31
CA TRP A 73 9.75 -2.38 -8.78
C TRP A 73 8.32 -2.88 -8.54
N PRO A 74 7.70 -2.55 -7.40
CA PRO A 74 6.30 -2.88 -7.16
C PRO A 74 5.36 -2.13 -8.11
N VAL A 75 4.38 -2.85 -8.65
CA VAL A 75 3.25 -2.29 -9.41
C VAL A 75 2.00 -2.51 -8.58
N VAL A 76 1.25 -1.43 -8.37
CA VAL A 76 0.04 -1.41 -7.55
C VAL A 76 -1.14 -1.00 -8.41
N SER A 77 -2.18 -1.84 -8.47
CA SER A 77 -3.48 -1.51 -9.05
C SER A 77 -4.50 -1.27 -7.93
N TYR A 78 -5.38 -0.29 -8.10
CA TYR A 78 -6.35 0.08 -7.07
C TYR A 78 -7.57 0.77 -7.67
N PHE A 79 -8.69 0.69 -6.95
CA PHE A 79 -9.92 1.39 -7.30
C PHE A 79 -9.91 2.82 -6.74
N ASP A 80 -10.31 3.76 -7.59
CA ASP A 80 -10.63 5.14 -7.23
C ASP A 80 -12.15 5.24 -7.06
N ASP A 81 -12.60 5.19 -5.81
CA ASP A 81 -14.03 5.23 -5.45
C ASP A 81 -14.69 6.57 -5.80
N THR A 82 -13.89 7.63 -6.02
CA THR A 82 -14.43 8.95 -6.39
C THR A 82 -14.72 9.03 -7.88
N ASN A 83 -13.91 8.40 -8.71
CA ASN A 83 -14.02 8.47 -10.18
C ASN A 83 -14.56 7.18 -10.82
N ASP A 84 -14.90 6.17 -10.01
CA ASP A 84 -15.39 4.86 -10.45
C ASP A 84 -14.47 4.18 -11.48
N ASN A 85 -13.15 4.28 -11.29
CA ASN A 85 -12.18 3.70 -12.23
C ASN A 85 -11.02 2.96 -11.57
N LEU A 86 -10.40 2.08 -12.36
CA LEU A 86 -9.17 1.38 -11.99
C LEU A 86 -7.97 2.26 -12.32
N LYS A 87 -7.06 2.41 -11.36
CA LYS A 87 -5.76 3.07 -11.54
C LYS A 87 -4.63 2.09 -11.31
N VAL A 88 -3.49 2.36 -11.95
CA VAL A 88 -2.25 1.60 -11.77
C VAL A 88 -1.10 2.58 -11.58
N THR A 89 -0.22 2.26 -10.66
CA THR A 89 0.99 3.02 -10.38
C THR A 89 2.17 2.09 -10.12
N LYS A 90 3.36 2.63 -10.26
CA LYS A 90 4.62 1.96 -9.97
C LYS A 90 5.27 2.68 -8.79
N GLN A 91 5.70 1.92 -7.79
CA GLN A 91 6.35 2.42 -6.58
C GLN A 91 7.83 2.10 -6.63
#